data_AF-A0A069E454-F1
#
_entry.id   AF-A0A069E454-F1
#
_cell.length_a   1.000
_cell.length_b   1.000
_cell.length_c   1.000
_cell.angle_alpha   90.00
_cell.angle_beta   90.00
_cell.angle_gamma   90.00
#
_symmetry.space_group_name_H-M   'P 1'
#
loop_
_entity.id
_entity.type
_entity.pdbx_description
1 polymer ?
#
loop_
_entity_poly.entity_id
_entity_poly.type
_entity_poly.pdbx_seq_one_letter_code
_entity_poly.pdbx_strand_id
1 'polypeptide(L)'
;MSPRARICPALSAVLEGLKLARRELAGSEADAPRRRWVSVALVSALQAGLVAALSGYESAGEGDVADPSQPDRIAPVALLLRRARSAEYLNPPELLELPGRVVRDIEQVVTARNSVLHRPDEAENPPVNEAFRSVLQVLQQVCLTHPSFPVKEHGVMLALIRDEISALQRALAPIG
;
A
#
# COMPACT_ATOMS: atom_id res chain seq x y z
N MET A 1 -0.54 -10.53 19.59
CA MET A 1 -1.42 -9.33 19.39
C MET A 1 -2.58 -9.74 18.51
N SER A 2 -3.83 -9.55 18.94
CA SER A 2 -4.99 -9.98 18.15
C SER A 2 -4.97 -9.34 16.74
N PRO A 3 -5.44 -10.05 15.70
CA PRO A 3 -5.53 -9.50 14.35
C PRO A 3 -6.23 -8.14 14.33
N ARG A 4 -7.40 -8.01 14.98
CA ARG A 4 -8.13 -6.74 15.04
C ARG A 4 -7.34 -5.57 15.65
N ALA A 5 -6.48 -5.83 16.63
CA ALA A 5 -5.65 -4.79 17.22
C ALA A 5 -4.59 -4.22 16.24
N ARG A 6 -4.33 -4.90 15.11
CA ARG A 6 -3.40 -4.45 14.06
C ARG A 6 -4.01 -3.44 13.11
N ILE A 7 -5.34 -3.39 13.00
CA ILE A 7 -6.04 -2.60 11.97
C ILE A 7 -5.77 -1.10 12.15
N CYS A 8 -5.98 -0.57 13.35
CA CYS A 8 -5.79 0.87 13.60
C CYS A 8 -4.33 1.34 13.39
N PRO A 9 -3.29 0.66 13.93
CA PRO A 9 -1.91 0.98 13.62
C PRO A 9 -1.59 0.86 12.11
N ALA A 10 -2.13 -0.17 11.44
CA ALA A 10 -1.92 -0.35 10.01
C ALA A 10 -2.55 0.79 9.19
N LEU A 11 -3.78 1.20 9.48
CA LEU A 11 -4.42 2.34 8.82
C LEU A 11 -3.68 3.67 9.11
N SER A 12 -3.13 3.82 10.32
CA SER A 12 -2.27 4.97 10.63
C SER A 12 -1.00 4.97 9.77
N ALA A 13 -0.36 3.82 9.59
CA ALA A 13 0.80 3.67 8.72
C ALA A 13 0.47 3.88 7.23
N VAL A 14 -0.73 3.48 6.77
CA VAL A 14 -1.23 3.82 5.42
C VAL A 14 -1.28 5.33 5.26
N LEU A 15 -1.92 6.03 6.20
CA LEU A 15 -2.07 7.49 6.13
C LEU A 15 -0.72 8.21 6.11
N GLU A 16 0.21 7.83 6.99
CA GLU A 16 1.55 8.43 7.04
C GLU A 16 2.36 8.12 5.77
N GLY A 17 2.25 6.91 5.23
CA GLY A 17 2.87 6.56 3.95
C GLY A 17 2.31 7.40 2.79
N LEU A 18 1.01 7.64 2.74
CA LEU A 18 0.38 8.49 1.72
C LEU A 18 0.80 9.97 1.85
N LYS A 19 0.81 10.52 3.07
CA LYS A 19 1.30 11.89 3.33
C LYS A 19 2.76 12.05 2.89
N LEU A 20 3.61 11.08 3.21
CA LEU A 20 5.00 11.06 2.78
C LEU A 20 5.10 11.03 1.26
N ALA A 21 4.38 10.13 0.59
CA ALA A 21 4.35 10.04 -0.87
C ALA A 21 3.97 11.37 -1.51
N ARG A 22 2.94 12.05 -0.99
CA ARG A 22 2.50 13.36 -1.50
C ARG A 22 3.56 14.44 -1.28
N ARG A 23 4.15 14.49 -0.08
CA ARG A 23 5.20 15.45 0.26
C ARG A 23 6.41 15.30 -0.66
N GLU A 24 6.86 14.08 -0.90
CA GLU A 24 8.01 13.81 -1.77
C GLU A 24 7.70 14.04 -3.25
N LEU A 25 6.48 13.72 -3.70
CA LEU A 25 6.05 13.99 -5.06
C LEU A 25 6.04 15.51 -5.35
N ALA A 26 5.40 16.30 -4.48
CA ALA A 26 5.38 17.76 -4.61
C ALA A 26 6.80 18.36 -4.49
N GLY A 27 7.61 17.84 -3.58
CA GLY A 27 9.00 18.25 -3.42
C GLY A 27 9.88 17.97 -4.64
N SER A 28 9.52 16.97 -5.46
CA SER A 28 10.30 16.60 -6.64
C SER A 28 10.30 17.62 -7.77
N GLU A 29 9.40 18.62 -7.73
CA GLU A 29 9.42 19.75 -8.65
C GLU A 29 10.64 20.66 -8.41
N ALA A 30 11.03 20.82 -7.14
CA ALA A 30 12.18 21.65 -6.75
C ALA A 30 13.47 20.83 -6.56
N ASP A 31 13.35 19.56 -6.17
CA ASP A 31 14.47 18.65 -5.90
C ASP A 31 14.17 17.26 -6.47
N ALA A 32 14.52 17.04 -7.73
CA ALA A 32 14.19 15.83 -8.49
C ALA A 32 14.54 14.51 -7.77
N PRO A 33 15.72 14.35 -7.11
CA PRO A 33 16.05 13.19 -6.28
C PRO A 33 14.98 12.77 -5.25
N ARG A 34 14.13 13.69 -4.77
CA ARG A 34 13.06 13.35 -3.82
C ARG A 34 12.05 12.35 -4.38
N ARG A 35 11.87 12.32 -5.69
CA ARG A 35 10.92 11.42 -6.37
C ARG A 35 11.17 9.95 -6.05
N ARG A 36 12.43 9.55 -5.82
CA ARG A 36 12.78 8.16 -5.47
C ARG A 36 12.07 7.67 -4.21
N TRP A 37 11.86 8.56 -3.23
CA TRP A 37 11.20 8.24 -1.96
C TRP A 37 9.69 7.99 -2.07
N VAL A 38 9.06 8.41 -3.17
CA VAL A 38 7.63 8.13 -3.42
C VAL A 38 7.40 6.62 -3.50
N SER A 39 8.31 5.86 -4.12
CA SER A 39 8.23 4.39 -4.19
C SER A 39 8.30 3.74 -2.81
N VAL A 40 9.17 4.25 -1.94
CA VAL A 40 9.32 3.79 -0.55
C VAL A 40 8.02 4.02 0.22
N ALA A 41 7.51 5.24 0.17
CA ALA A 41 6.31 5.65 0.87
C ALA A 41 5.07 4.84 0.42
N LEU A 42 4.89 4.66 -0.89
CA LEU A 42 3.75 3.91 -1.44
C LEU A 42 3.82 2.41 -1.15
N VAL A 43 5.01 1.80 -1.20
CA VAL A 43 5.17 0.38 -0.85
C VAL A 43 4.92 0.15 0.63
N SER A 44 5.38 1.04 1.51
CA SER A 44 5.08 0.99 2.95
C SER A 44 3.58 1.13 3.21
N ALA A 45 2.91 2.09 2.55
CA ALA A 45 1.46 2.25 2.65
C ALA A 45 0.73 0.99 2.16
N LEU A 46 1.12 0.43 1.01
CA LEU A 46 0.53 -0.78 0.45
C LEU A 46 0.66 -1.98 1.39
N GLN A 47 1.86 -2.19 1.95
CA GLN A 47 2.10 -3.27 2.90
C GLN A 47 1.18 -3.13 4.12
N ALA A 48 1.07 -1.92 4.68
CA ALA A 48 0.17 -1.65 5.80
C ALA A 48 -1.32 -1.83 5.43
N GLY A 49 -1.74 -1.39 4.25
CA GLY A 49 -3.12 -1.56 3.78
C GLY A 49 -3.51 -3.03 3.64
N LEU A 50 -2.61 -3.86 3.12
CA LEU A 50 -2.81 -5.32 3.03
C LEU A 50 -2.83 -5.97 4.42
N VAL A 51 -2.01 -5.49 5.36
CA VAL A 51 -2.08 -5.95 6.77
C VAL A 51 -3.44 -5.62 7.39
N ALA A 52 -3.94 -4.40 7.20
CA ALA A 52 -5.27 -4.01 7.69
C ALA A 52 -6.36 -4.91 7.10
N ALA A 53 -6.31 -5.16 5.78
CA ALA A 53 -7.28 -6.02 5.10
C ALA A 53 -7.25 -7.47 5.61
N LEU A 54 -6.07 -8.09 5.64
CA LEU A 54 -5.92 -9.48 6.08
C LEU A 54 -6.20 -9.65 7.58
N SER A 55 -6.10 -8.60 8.37
CA SER A 55 -6.42 -8.62 9.81
C SER A 55 -7.88 -8.35 10.14
N GLY A 56 -8.67 -7.90 9.16
CA GLY A 56 -10.08 -7.56 9.33
C GLY A 56 -11.02 -8.76 9.35
N TYR A 57 -10.62 -9.84 8.69
CA TYR A 57 -11.45 -11.02 8.51
C TYR A 57 -11.58 -11.85 9.81
N GLU A 58 -12.72 -12.51 9.99
CA GLU A 58 -13.02 -13.21 11.26
C GLU A 58 -12.07 -14.37 11.54
N SER A 59 -11.64 -15.09 10.49
CA SER A 59 -10.68 -16.20 10.62
C SER A 59 -9.21 -15.76 10.63
N ALA A 60 -8.94 -14.45 10.67
CA ALA A 60 -7.57 -13.94 10.60
C ALA A 60 -6.72 -14.51 11.76
N GLY A 61 -5.60 -15.11 11.41
CA GLY A 61 -4.59 -15.62 12.33
C GLY A 61 -3.38 -14.71 12.44
N GLU A 62 -2.53 -14.95 13.44
CA GLU A 62 -1.30 -14.16 13.59
C GLU A 62 -0.34 -14.34 12.39
N GLY A 63 -0.34 -15.53 11.79
CA GLY A 63 0.51 -15.93 10.66
C GLY A 63 0.11 -15.39 9.28
N ASP A 64 -1.11 -14.82 9.16
CA ASP A 64 -1.66 -14.41 7.86
C ASP A 64 -1.00 -13.14 7.32
N VAL A 65 -0.35 -12.39 8.18
CA VAL A 65 0.43 -11.21 7.81
C VAL A 65 1.92 -11.35 8.13
N ALA A 66 2.33 -12.42 8.80
CA ALA A 66 3.72 -12.70 9.14
C ALA A 66 4.48 -13.34 7.97
N ASP A 67 5.78 -13.08 7.88
CA ASP A 67 6.71 -13.76 6.98
C ASP A 67 6.97 -15.19 7.50
N PRO A 68 6.67 -16.25 6.72
CA PRO A 68 6.93 -17.63 7.15
C PRO A 68 8.40 -17.93 7.46
N SER A 69 9.33 -17.20 6.82
CA SER A 69 10.77 -17.34 7.05
C SER A 69 11.26 -16.54 8.26
N GLN A 70 10.54 -15.48 8.65
CA GLN A 70 10.87 -14.58 9.74
C GLN A 70 9.57 -14.19 10.47
N PRO A 71 9.05 -15.06 11.35
CA PRO A 71 7.71 -14.90 11.94
C PRO A 71 7.50 -13.59 12.72
N ASP A 72 8.58 -12.98 13.20
CA ASP A 72 8.55 -11.68 13.90
C ASP A 72 8.42 -10.47 12.95
N ARG A 73 8.38 -10.69 11.63
CA ARG A 73 8.30 -9.64 10.61
C ARG A 73 7.03 -9.75 9.80
N ILE A 74 6.56 -8.60 9.30
CA ILE A 74 5.47 -8.53 8.34
C ILE A 74 5.96 -9.11 7.00
N ALA A 75 5.13 -9.96 6.38
CA ALA A 75 5.41 -10.58 5.11
C ALA A 75 5.66 -9.54 3.99
N PRO A 76 6.46 -9.89 2.96
CA PRO A 76 6.67 -9.03 1.81
C PRO A 76 5.35 -8.80 1.05
N VAL A 77 5.25 -7.65 0.36
CA VAL A 77 4.07 -7.24 -0.42
C VAL A 77 3.60 -8.34 -1.37
N ALA A 78 4.51 -9.05 -2.05
CA ALA A 78 4.15 -10.12 -2.96
C ALA A 78 3.36 -11.26 -2.27
N LEU A 79 3.76 -11.63 -1.05
CA LEU A 79 3.07 -12.64 -0.27
C LEU A 79 1.71 -12.14 0.24
N LEU A 80 1.67 -10.91 0.77
CA LEU A 80 0.43 -10.29 1.24
C LEU A 80 -0.60 -10.13 0.11
N LEU A 81 -0.16 -9.72 -1.09
CA LEU A 81 -1.01 -9.66 -2.27
C LEU A 81 -1.54 -11.05 -2.64
N ARG A 82 -0.68 -12.07 -2.62
CA ARG A 82 -1.12 -13.45 -2.91
C ARG A 82 -2.21 -13.90 -1.93
N ARG A 83 -2.05 -13.60 -0.63
CA ARG A 83 -3.05 -13.91 0.40
C ARG A 83 -4.34 -13.13 0.19
N ALA A 84 -4.27 -11.82 -0.01
CA ALA A 84 -5.44 -10.97 -0.22
C ALA A 84 -6.22 -11.28 -1.51
N ARG A 85 -5.61 -12.05 -2.44
CA ARG A 85 -6.23 -12.55 -3.68
C ARG A 85 -6.71 -14.00 -3.57
N SER A 86 -6.62 -14.63 -2.39
CA SER A 86 -7.04 -16.01 -2.16
C SER A 86 -8.30 -16.07 -1.31
N ALA A 87 -9.25 -16.91 -1.72
CA ALA A 87 -10.48 -17.22 -0.98
C ALA A 87 -10.23 -17.86 0.40
N GLU A 88 -9.00 -18.31 0.65
CA GLU A 88 -8.56 -18.78 1.97
C GLU A 88 -8.50 -17.64 3.00
N TYR A 89 -8.23 -16.40 2.57
CA TYR A 89 -8.00 -15.27 3.47
C TYR A 89 -9.08 -14.20 3.37
N LEU A 90 -9.61 -13.93 2.17
CA LEU A 90 -10.64 -12.93 1.93
C LEU A 90 -11.70 -13.51 1.00
N ASN A 91 -12.96 -13.15 1.20
CA ASN A 91 -14.06 -13.53 0.30
C ASN A 91 -14.58 -12.31 -0.47
N PRO A 92 -15.29 -12.49 -1.60
CA PRO A 92 -15.94 -11.37 -2.27
C PRO A 92 -16.94 -10.66 -1.33
N PRO A 93 -17.02 -9.31 -1.36
CA PRO A 93 -16.32 -8.39 -2.27
C PRO A 93 -14.92 -7.92 -1.81
N GLU A 94 -14.45 -8.32 -0.62
CA GLU A 94 -13.16 -7.91 -0.07
C GLU A 94 -11.96 -8.56 -0.79
N LEU A 95 -12.18 -9.71 -1.43
CA LEU A 95 -11.19 -10.42 -2.23
C LEU A 95 -10.61 -9.52 -3.34
N LEU A 96 -9.29 -9.41 -3.40
CA LEU A 96 -8.62 -8.62 -4.43
C LEU A 96 -8.64 -9.35 -5.79
N GLU A 97 -9.41 -8.81 -6.73
CA GLU A 97 -9.36 -9.22 -8.13
C GLU A 97 -8.55 -8.22 -8.95
N LEU A 98 -7.25 -8.51 -9.11
CA LEU A 98 -6.32 -7.60 -9.80
C LEU A 98 -5.97 -8.13 -11.20
N PRO A 99 -6.08 -7.29 -12.25
CA PRO A 99 -5.53 -7.60 -13.56
C PRO A 99 -4.01 -7.84 -13.47
N GLY A 100 -3.46 -8.75 -14.28
CA GLY A 100 -2.03 -9.06 -14.28
C GLY A 100 -1.13 -7.84 -14.52
N ARG A 101 -1.62 -6.80 -15.22
CA ARG A 101 -0.92 -5.51 -15.37
C ARG A 101 -0.70 -4.81 -14.02
N VAL A 102 -1.73 -4.72 -13.18
CA VAL A 102 -1.65 -4.06 -11.86
C VAL A 102 -0.62 -4.76 -10.96
N VAL A 103 -0.54 -6.09 -11.02
CA VAL A 103 0.46 -6.85 -10.26
C VAL A 103 1.88 -6.52 -10.72
N ARG A 104 2.14 -6.54 -12.04
CA ARG A 104 3.45 -6.19 -12.60
C ARG A 104 3.85 -4.75 -12.28
N ASP A 105 2.91 -3.83 -12.34
CA ASP A 105 3.14 -2.44 -11.96
C ASP A 105 3.59 -2.34 -10.50
N ILE A 106 2.91 -3.03 -9.58
CA ILE A 106 3.30 -3.04 -8.17
C ILE A 106 4.70 -3.65 -7.97
N GLU A 107 5.03 -4.72 -8.70
CA GLU A 107 6.38 -5.32 -8.68
C GLU A 107 7.46 -4.34 -9.13
N GLN A 108 7.17 -3.49 -10.12
CA GLN A 108 8.08 -2.41 -10.52
C GLN A 108 8.29 -1.39 -9.41
N VAL A 109 7.22 -0.97 -8.71
CA VAL A 109 7.35 -0.04 -7.57
C VAL A 109 8.13 -0.68 -6.42
N VAL A 110 7.93 -1.97 -6.13
CA VAL A 110 8.70 -2.71 -5.12
C VAL A 110 10.18 -2.77 -5.50
N THR A 111 10.49 -3.00 -6.78
CA THR A 111 11.87 -3.01 -7.29
C THR A 111 12.50 -1.64 -7.13
N ALA A 112 11.80 -0.56 -7.52
CA ALA A 112 12.28 0.81 -7.34
C ALA A 112 12.55 1.13 -5.86
N ARG A 113 11.64 0.73 -4.96
CA ARG A 113 11.82 0.86 -3.51
C ARG A 113 13.10 0.17 -3.04
N ASN A 114 13.32 -1.07 -3.46
CA ASN A 114 14.48 -1.85 -3.06
C ASN A 114 15.79 -1.19 -3.53
N SER A 115 15.82 -0.67 -4.77
CA SER A 115 16.99 0.08 -5.27
C SER A 115 17.29 1.30 -4.39
N VAL A 116 16.28 2.06 -3.97
CA VAL A 116 16.45 3.22 -3.08
C VAL A 116 16.99 2.82 -1.71
N LEU A 117 16.49 1.73 -1.13
CA LEU A 117 16.93 1.30 0.21
C LEU A 117 18.33 0.69 0.23
N HIS A 118 18.76 0.04 -0.85
CA HIS A 118 20.05 -0.64 -0.89
C HIS A 118 21.16 0.18 -1.56
N ARG A 119 20.82 1.06 -2.50
CA ARG A 119 21.78 1.89 -3.26
C ARG A 119 21.19 3.29 -3.52
N PRO A 120 21.02 4.11 -2.46
CA PRO A 120 20.37 5.41 -2.58
C PRO A 120 21.09 6.35 -3.56
N ASP A 121 22.41 6.28 -3.64
CA ASP A 121 23.23 7.17 -4.48
C ASP A 121 23.24 6.78 -5.97
N GLU A 122 22.85 5.54 -6.29
CA GLU A 122 22.77 5.00 -7.66
C GLU A 122 21.32 4.90 -8.16
N ALA A 123 20.33 5.21 -7.30
CA ALA A 123 18.93 5.06 -7.62
C ALA A 123 18.49 6.17 -8.60
N GLU A 124 18.28 5.79 -9.87
CA GLU A 124 17.63 6.64 -10.86
C GLU A 124 16.19 7.00 -10.44
N ASN A 125 15.72 8.17 -10.88
CA ASN A 125 14.35 8.58 -10.66
C ASN A 125 13.41 7.65 -11.45
N PRO A 126 12.51 6.91 -10.79
CA PRO A 126 11.74 5.90 -11.48
C PRO A 126 10.63 6.56 -12.34
N PRO A 127 10.45 6.19 -13.63
CA PRO A 127 9.43 6.76 -14.53
C PRO A 127 7.99 6.26 -14.25
N VAL A 128 7.72 5.85 -13.01
CA VAL A 128 6.68 4.87 -12.64
C VAL A 128 5.31 5.47 -12.31
N ASN A 129 4.92 6.57 -12.96
CA ASN A 129 3.66 7.27 -12.65
C ASN A 129 2.43 6.35 -12.76
N GLU A 130 2.36 5.51 -13.80
CA GLU A 130 1.26 4.54 -13.95
C GLU A 130 1.30 3.48 -12.84
N ALA A 131 2.48 3.03 -12.47
CA ALA A 131 2.63 2.01 -11.45
C ALA A 131 2.32 2.53 -10.03
N PHE A 132 2.60 3.80 -9.76
CA PHE A 132 2.11 4.48 -8.56
C PHE A 132 0.57 4.50 -8.51
N ARG A 133 -0.11 4.76 -9.64
CA ARG A 133 -1.58 4.68 -9.69
C ARG A 133 -2.10 3.27 -9.40
N SER A 134 -1.42 2.23 -9.89
CA SER A 134 -1.75 0.83 -9.57
C SER A 134 -1.66 0.52 -8.07
N VAL A 135 -0.69 1.09 -7.34
CA VAL A 135 -0.63 1.00 -5.88
C VAL A 135 -1.81 1.72 -5.22
N LEU A 136 -2.12 2.95 -5.65
CA LEU A 136 -3.25 3.73 -5.12
C LEU A 136 -4.59 3.05 -5.37
N GLN A 137 -4.76 2.38 -6.52
CA GLN A 137 -5.94 1.60 -6.83
C GLN A 137 -6.15 0.47 -5.80
N VAL A 138 -5.10 -0.28 -5.47
CA VAL A 138 -5.19 -1.34 -4.46
C VAL A 138 -5.51 -0.77 -3.08
N LEU A 139 -4.85 0.31 -2.68
CA LEU A 139 -5.13 1.01 -1.41
C LEU A 139 -6.59 1.50 -1.35
N GLN A 140 -7.11 2.05 -2.44
CA GLN A 140 -8.50 2.46 -2.53
C GLN A 140 -9.45 1.28 -2.35
N GLN A 141 -9.17 0.13 -2.99
CA GLN A 141 -10.02 -1.06 -2.86
C GLN A 141 -10.03 -1.59 -1.42
N VAL A 142 -8.85 -1.81 -0.82
CA VAL A 142 -8.75 -2.46 0.50
C VAL A 142 -9.09 -1.55 1.67
N CYS A 143 -8.93 -0.23 1.53
CA CYS A 143 -9.24 0.70 2.61
C CYS A 143 -10.63 1.34 2.47
N LEU A 144 -11.12 1.57 1.25
CA LEU A 144 -12.25 2.49 1.03
C LEU A 144 -13.45 1.85 0.33
N THR A 145 -13.25 0.96 -0.65
CA THR A 145 -14.35 0.40 -1.44
C THR A 145 -14.92 -0.86 -0.80
N HIS A 146 -14.07 -1.84 -0.51
CA HIS A 146 -14.46 -3.12 0.10
C HIS A 146 -13.53 -3.45 1.27
N PRO A 147 -13.53 -2.62 2.34
CA PRO A 147 -12.73 -2.90 3.53
C PRO A 147 -13.26 -4.14 4.24
N SER A 148 -12.39 -5.11 4.51
CA SER A 148 -12.69 -6.34 5.24
C SER A 148 -12.79 -6.16 6.76
N PHE A 149 -12.88 -4.92 7.24
CA PHE A 149 -12.84 -4.56 8.66
C PHE A 149 -13.95 -3.56 9.03
N PRO A 150 -14.28 -3.41 10.33
CA PRO A 150 -15.35 -2.53 10.79
C PRO A 150 -15.07 -1.03 10.49
N VAL A 151 -15.67 -0.50 9.42
CA VAL A 151 -15.47 0.90 8.96
C VAL A 151 -15.83 1.96 10.02
N LYS A 152 -16.87 1.72 10.81
CA LYS A 152 -17.39 2.69 11.79
C LYS A 152 -16.34 3.09 12.84
N GLU A 153 -15.46 2.16 13.20
CA GLU A 153 -14.42 2.38 14.21
C GLU A 153 -13.23 3.19 13.68
N HIS A 154 -13.17 3.39 12.36
CA HIS A 154 -12.00 3.95 11.67
C HIS A 154 -12.35 5.14 10.76
N GLY A 155 -13.58 5.65 10.82
CA GLY A 155 -14.11 6.62 9.84
C GLY A 155 -13.25 7.86 9.61
N VAL A 156 -12.65 8.43 10.66
CA VAL A 156 -11.75 9.60 10.53
C VAL A 156 -10.49 9.26 9.72
N MET A 157 -9.84 8.14 10.03
CA MET A 157 -8.64 7.71 9.28
C MET A 157 -8.99 7.41 7.82
N LEU A 158 -10.11 6.75 7.57
CA LEU A 158 -10.54 6.42 6.21
C LEU A 158 -10.88 7.65 5.38
N ALA A 159 -11.44 8.70 5.98
CA ALA A 159 -11.65 9.98 5.33
C ALA A 159 -10.31 10.64 4.92
N LEU A 160 -9.34 10.68 5.84
CA LEU A 160 -8.01 11.24 5.55
C LEU A 160 -7.26 10.42 4.48
N ILE A 161 -7.35 9.09 4.52
CA ILE A 161 -6.77 8.21 3.50
C ILE A 161 -7.39 8.50 2.13
N ARG A 162 -8.72 8.69 2.06
CA ARG A 162 -9.42 9.07 0.82
C ARG A 162 -8.91 10.39 0.26
N ASP A 163 -8.74 11.39 1.11
CA ASP A 163 -8.26 12.71 0.68
C ASP A 163 -6.84 12.64 0.12
N GLU A 164 -5.95 11.90 0.79
CA GLU A 164 -4.57 11.71 0.34
C GLU A 164 -4.45 10.88 -0.94
N ILE A 165 -5.23 9.79 -1.08
CA ILE A 165 -5.32 9.03 -2.35
C ILE A 165 -5.81 9.93 -3.48
N SER A 166 -6.86 10.72 -3.25
CA SER A 166 -7.45 11.62 -4.25
C SER A 166 -6.48 12.74 -4.65
N ALA A 167 -5.70 13.26 -3.71
CA ALA A 167 -4.66 14.26 -3.99
C ALA A 167 -3.52 13.67 -4.83
N LEU A 168 -3.04 12.48 -4.49
CA LEU A 168 -1.99 11.79 -5.24
C LEU A 168 -2.45 11.39 -6.65
N GLN A 169 -3.67 10.89 -6.81
CA GLN A 169 -4.24 10.56 -8.12
C GLN A 169 -4.30 11.78 -9.03
N ARG A 170 -4.69 12.95 -8.51
CA ARG A 170 -4.67 14.22 -9.26
C ARG A 170 -3.26 14.65 -9.64
N ALA A 171 -2.31 14.60 -8.70
CA ALA A 171 -0.92 14.96 -8.96
C ALA A 171 -0.24 14.04 -9.97
N LEU A 172 -0.66 12.77 -10.03
CA LEU A 172 -0.13 11.79 -10.98
C LEU A 172 -0.85 11.81 -12.32
N ALA A 173 -1.95 12.55 -12.51
CA ALA A 173 -2.70 12.59 -13.76
C ALA A 173 -1.80 13.03 -14.94
N PRO A 174 -2.05 12.57 -16.18
CA PRO A 174 -1.28 13.06 -17.33
C PRO A 174 -1.44 14.56 -17.43
N ILE A 175 -0.34 15.29 -17.64
CA ILE A 175 -0.42 16.68 -18.09
C ILE A 175 -0.85 16.60 -19.56
N GLY A 176 -2.06 17.06 -19.85
CA GLY A 176 -2.61 17.12 -21.21
C GLY A 176 -1.85 18.08 -22.11
#